data_AF-A0A933M7P5-F1
#
_entry.id   AF-A0A933M7P5-F1
#
_cell.length_a   1.000
_cell.length_b   1.000
_cell.length_c   1.000
_cell.angle_alpha   90.00
_cell.angle_beta   90.00
_cell.angle_gamma   90.00
#
_symmetry.space_group_name_H-M   'P 1'
#
loop_
_entity.id
_entity.type
_entity.pdbx_description
1 polymer ?
#
loop_
_entity_poly.entity_id
_entity_poly.type
_entity_poly.pdbx_seq_one_letter_code
_entity_poly.pdbx_strand_id
1 'polypeptide(L)'
;MSDIYHFKGFIRDVKYKTHLDESLAIYDFQDFDINHAKGCGLVKFAAGQIGYSKWISPKRTRSYPFERLYNTYNSPMRLTVIPILEDEGLDGDLDRLQYSTVSWMNLLNVYIVLGYYANARKNMSMLQSHRNKLTGQKLDATLVHAQMAEISQYKQSALHWNRSLIEDRFVEIYHNALDQYAAVAERTGVRIHDRQLQALYLSKLMQDFASFKDISLRGSRGAALRETRTAHGLEYLADGSKATFEIENYLGGIYYLTADEIVQEEDKFFIQESKNATRGFLPSVADIKDGLFKLILFSNLDTLMLNDRHIEFGTRLKLTGMDVRGSIRFPCAGRPLQNFVDANLQHISKRQRVILERLNLEATNNRNLEIEIAGNR
;
A
#
# COMPACT_ATOMS: atom_id res chain seq x y z
N MET A 1 7.12 -15.98 -25.03
CA MET A 1 6.26 -14.97 -24.36
C MET A 1 6.10 -15.48 -22.93
N SER A 2 6.46 -14.72 -21.89
CA SER A 2 6.25 -15.21 -20.53
C SER A 2 4.74 -15.20 -20.26
N ASP A 3 4.16 -16.35 -19.97
CA ASP A 3 2.74 -16.45 -19.67
C ASP A 3 2.42 -15.65 -18.40
N ILE A 4 1.46 -14.72 -18.50
CA ILE A 4 0.92 -14.02 -17.34
C ILE A 4 -0.18 -14.90 -16.76
N TYR A 5 -0.04 -15.30 -15.51
CA TYR A 5 -1.07 -16.08 -14.83
C TYR A 5 -2.26 -15.21 -14.43
N HIS A 6 -3.46 -15.77 -14.56
CA HIS A 6 -4.72 -15.16 -14.14
C HIS A 6 -5.38 -16.06 -13.09
N PHE A 7 -5.27 -15.67 -11.82
CA PHE A 7 -5.87 -16.42 -10.72
C PHE A 7 -7.20 -15.83 -10.30
N LYS A 8 -8.12 -16.70 -9.89
CA LYS A 8 -9.33 -16.32 -9.14
C LYS A 8 -9.16 -16.75 -7.70
N GLY A 9 -9.27 -15.82 -6.77
CA GLY A 9 -9.15 -16.03 -5.34
C GLY A 9 -10.48 -15.79 -4.63
N PHE A 10 -10.67 -16.43 -3.49
CA PHE A 10 -11.77 -16.13 -2.57
C PHE A 10 -11.19 -15.78 -1.20
N ILE A 11 -11.67 -14.70 -0.59
CA ILE A 11 -11.27 -14.28 0.76
C ILE A 11 -12.50 -14.21 1.67
N ARG A 12 -12.49 -15.04 2.71
CA ARG A 12 -13.58 -15.11 3.69
C ARG A 12 -13.35 -14.14 4.83
N ASP A 13 -12.23 -14.33 5.53
CA ASP A 13 -11.84 -13.57 6.71
C ASP A 13 -10.35 -13.19 6.60
N VAL A 14 -9.96 -12.09 7.24
CA VAL A 14 -8.54 -11.70 7.37
C VAL A 14 -8.15 -11.75 8.84
N LYS A 15 -7.18 -12.61 9.16
CA LYS A 15 -6.56 -12.71 10.49
C LYS A 15 -5.07 -12.56 10.32
N TYR A 16 -4.54 -11.47 10.84
CA TYR A 16 -3.11 -11.19 10.76
C TYR A 16 -2.66 -10.36 11.97
N LYS A 17 -1.45 -10.63 12.47
CA LYS A 17 -0.81 -9.88 13.54
C LYS A 17 0.58 -9.46 13.08
N THR A 18 0.85 -8.15 13.11
CA THR A 18 2.17 -7.62 12.79
C THR A 18 3.10 -7.83 13.98
N HIS A 19 4.38 -8.10 13.70
CA HIS A 19 5.42 -8.24 14.72
C HIS A 19 6.64 -7.35 14.47
N LEU A 20 6.69 -6.67 13.32
CA LEU A 20 7.69 -5.65 13.00
C LEU A 20 7.21 -4.22 13.23
N ASP A 21 6.04 -4.01 13.84
CA ASP A 21 5.48 -2.67 14.11
C ASP A 21 6.32 -1.86 15.11
N GLU A 22 6.08 -0.55 15.08
CA GLU A 22 6.78 0.47 15.87
C GLU A 22 5.87 1.07 16.94
N SER A 23 6.49 1.62 17.99
CA SER A 23 5.77 2.42 18.98
C SER A 23 5.15 3.65 18.32
N LEU A 24 3.82 3.74 18.39
CA LEU A 24 3.05 4.80 17.74
C LEU A 24 2.94 6.05 18.62
N ALA A 25 3.14 7.22 18.02
CA ALA A 25 2.82 8.49 18.67
C ALA A 25 1.31 8.60 18.86
N ILE A 26 0.90 9.18 19.98
CA ILE A 26 -0.49 9.35 20.37
C ILE A 26 -0.84 10.83 20.32
N TYR A 27 -1.97 11.17 19.71
CA TYR A 27 -2.48 12.52 19.56
C TYR A 27 -3.91 12.60 20.09
N ASP A 28 -4.25 13.68 20.78
CA ASP A 28 -5.65 13.99 21.12
C ASP A 28 -6.34 14.62 19.91
N PHE A 29 -7.57 14.19 19.59
CA PHE A 29 -8.26 14.61 18.37
C PHE A 29 -8.51 16.12 18.29
N GLN A 30 -8.67 16.79 19.44
CA GLN A 30 -8.90 18.25 19.48
C GLN A 30 -7.68 19.03 18.98
N ASP A 31 -6.47 18.52 19.21
CA ASP A 31 -5.20 19.16 18.84
C ASP A 31 -4.53 18.50 17.63
N PHE A 32 -5.21 17.55 16.98
CA PHE A 32 -4.65 16.79 15.88
C PHE A 32 -4.61 17.61 14.59
N ASP A 33 -3.41 17.96 14.13
CA ASP A 33 -3.17 18.53 12.80
C ASP A 33 -2.45 17.52 11.90
N ILE A 34 -3.15 17.09 10.86
CA ILE A 34 -2.65 16.14 9.87
C ILE A 34 -1.33 16.60 9.22
N ASN A 35 -1.09 17.91 9.09
CA ASN A 35 0.11 18.45 8.45
C ASN A 35 1.34 18.41 9.35
N HIS A 36 1.17 18.47 10.67
CA HIS A 36 2.25 18.46 11.65
C HIS A 36 2.47 17.09 12.30
N ALA A 37 1.45 16.22 12.30
CA ALA A 37 1.54 14.89 12.85
C ALA A 37 2.47 13.97 12.04
N LYS A 38 2.98 12.91 12.69
CA LYS A 38 3.80 11.87 12.04
C LYS A 38 3.00 11.16 10.95
N GLY A 39 3.70 10.45 10.06
CA GLY A 39 3.10 9.71 8.95
C GLY A 39 2.11 8.61 9.39
N CYS A 40 2.26 8.10 10.61
CA CYS A 40 1.28 7.24 11.27
C CYS A 40 1.32 7.43 12.79
N GLY A 41 0.27 6.99 13.46
CA GLY A 41 0.13 7.07 14.90
C GLY A 41 -1.25 6.63 15.36
N LEU A 42 -1.62 7.09 16.55
CA LEU A 42 -2.91 6.82 17.17
C LEU A 42 -3.59 8.16 17.48
N VAL A 43 -4.86 8.30 17.11
CA VAL A 43 -5.67 9.46 17.48
C VAL A 43 -6.70 9.03 18.51
N LYS A 44 -6.73 9.75 19.64
CA LYS A 44 -7.68 9.56 20.73
C LYS A 44 -8.93 10.41 20.49
N PHE A 45 -10.06 9.73 20.45
CA PHE A 45 -11.40 10.29 20.44
C PHE A 45 -12.07 9.98 21.79
N ALA A 46 -13.19 10.64 22.08
CA ALA A 46 -13.96 10.36 23.29
C ALA A 46 -14.44 8.89 23.36
N ALA A 47 -14.74 8.27 22.21
CA ALA A 47 -15.25 6.91 22.11
C ALA A 47 -14.16 5.82 22.05
N GLY A 48 -12.88 6.20 22.01
CA GLY A 48 -11.78 5.25 21.87
C GLY A 48 -10.64 5.78 21.01
N GLN A 49 -9.79 4.87 20.54
CA GLN A 49 -8.58 5.22 19.80
C GLN A 49 -8.60 4.58 18.42
N ILE A 50 -8.18 5.35 17.41
CA ILE A 50 -8.09 4.89 16.02
C ILE A 50 -6.64 4.98 15.56
N GLY A 51 -6.12 3.90 14.97
CA GLY A 51 -4.84 3.93 14.26
C GLY A 51 -4.97 4.73 12.98
N TYR A 52 -4.11 5.72 12.76
CA TYR A 52 -4.14 6.53 11.55
C TYR A 52 -2.83 6.42 10.78
N SER A 53 -2.94 6.49 9.45
CA SER A 53 -1.82 6.73 8.56
C SER A 53 -2.13 7.90 7.62
N LYS A 54 -1.10 8.56 7.10
CA LYS A 54 -1.19 9.67 6.15
C LYS A 54 -0.33 9.36 4.94
N TRP A 55 -0.86 9.58 3.75
CA TRP A 55 -0.13 9.46 2.48
C TRP A 55 0.38 10.83 2.04
N ILE A 56 1.54 10.86 1.38
CA ILE A 56 2.09 12.08 0.77
C ILE A 56 1.60 12.18 -0.69
N SER A 57 1.75 11.10 -1.43
CA SER A 57 1.17 10.96 -2.76
C SER A 57 0.01 9.96 -2.71
N PRO A 58 -1.02 10.07 -3.56
CA PRO A 58 -1.98 8.98 -3.75
C PRO A 58 -1.36 7.69 -4.34
N LYS A 59 -0.13 7.74 -4.83
CA LYS A 59 0.55 6.60 -5.46
C LYS A 59 1.20 5.69 -4.42
N ARG A 60 0.82 4.41 -4.43
CA ARG A 60 1.30 3.35 -3.52
C ARG A 60 2.83 3.21 -3.48
N THR A 61 3.51 3.48 -4.59
CA THR A 61 4.96 3.26 -4.72
C THR A 61 5.81 4.46 -4.26
N ARG A 62 5.22 5.52 -3.70
CA ARG A 62 5.94 6.71 -3.24
C ARG A 62 5.79 6.87 -1.73
N SER A 63 6.91 7.10 -1.04
CA SER A 63 6.92 7.42 0.39
C SER A 63 6.36 6.34 1.35
N TYR A 64 6.36 5.07 0.94
CA TYR A 64 6.00 3.91 1.77
C TYR A 64 4.64 4.00 2.51
N PRO A 65 3.51 4.22 1.81
CA PRO A 65 2.19 4.28 2.45
C PRO A 65 1.79 2.96 3.11
N PHE A 66 2.16 1.83 2.54
CA PHE A 66 1.85 0.50 3.08
C PHE A 66 2.64 0.18 4.35
N GLU A 67 3.85 0.70 4.49
CA GLU A 67 4.60 0.66 5.76
C GLU A 67 3.86 1.37 6.89
N ARG A 68 3.26 2.52 6.61
CA ARG A 68 2.47 3.30 7.59
C ARG A 68 1.18 2.58 7.99
N LEU A 69 0.52 1.93 7.02
CA LEU A 69 -0.63 1.08 7.28
C LEU A 69 -0.25 -0.15 8.11
N TYR A 70 0.86 -0.81 7.76
CA TYR A 70 1.42 -1.94 8.50
C TYR A 70 1.63 -1.59 9.97
N ASN A 71 2.28 -0.45 10.27
CA ASN A 71 2.54 -0.04 11.66
C ASN A 71 1.27 0.16 12.49
N THR A 72 0.14 0.47 11.86
CA THR A 72 -1.14 0.66 12.56
C THR A 72 -2.04 -0.56 12.51
N TYR A 73 -1.62 -1.64 11.85
CA TYR A 73 -2.48 -2.78 11.52
C TYR A 73 -2.98 -3.51 12.77
N ASN A 74 -2.19 -3.57 13.84
CA ASN A 74 -2.64 -4.15 15.11
C ASN A 74 -3.72 -3.32 15.84
N SER A 75 -4.05 -2.11 15.36
CA SER A 75 -5.16 -1.30 15.91
C SER A 75 -6.51 -1.90 15.52
N PRO A 76 -7.49 -1.99 16.44
CA PRO A 76 -8.82 -2.54 16.12
C PRO A 76 -9.59 -1.75 15.06
N MET A 77 -9.43 -0.43 15.08
CA MET A 77 -10.00 0.49 14.09
C MET A 77 -8.88 1.30 13.47
N ARG A 78 -8.91 1.43 12.14
CA ARG A 78 -7.82 2.01 11.35
C ARG A 78 -8.36 2.91 10.27
N LEU A 79 -7.77 4.08 10.10
CA LEU A 79 -8.06 4.97 8.97
C LEU A 79 -6.78 5.40 8.25
N THR A 80 -6.93 5.83 7.00
CA THR A 80 -5.85 6.40 6.22
C THR A 80 -6.28 7.67 5.53
N VAL A 81 -5.48 8.72 5.67
CA VAL A 81 -5.68 9.99 4.96
C VAL A 81 -4.93 9.92 3.64
N ILE A 82 -5.64 10.03 2.52
CA ILE A 82 -5.07 9.95 1.17
C ILE A 82 -5.45 11.21 0.38
N PRO A 83 -4.48 12.00 -0.12
CA PRO A 83 -4.79 13.05 -1.07
C PRO A 83 -5.36 12.44 -2.35
N ILE A 84 -6.45 12.98 -2.88
CA ILE A 84 -7.09 12.45 -4.10
C ILE A 84 -6.21 12.63 -5.35
N LEU A 85 -5.39 13.68 -5.33
CA LEU A 85 -4.49 14.12 -6.39
C LEU A 85 -3.24 14.76 -5.74
N GLU A 86 -2.07 14.52 -6.31
CA GLU A 86 -0.87 15.30 -6.06
C GLU A 86 -0.31 15.81 -7.39
N ASP A 87 -0.34 17.13 -7.61
CA ASP A 87 0.31 17.81 -8.74
C ASP A 87 1.55 18.54 -8.24
N GLU A 88 2.74 18.06 -8.62
CA GLU A 88 4.01 18.69 -8.30
C GLU A 88 4.37 19.83 -9.26
N GLY A 89 3.47 20.26 -10.15
CA GLY A 89 3.72 21.24 -11.21
C GLY A 89 4.14 20.58 -12.52
N LEU A 90 4.15 21.36 -13.62
CA LEU A 90 4.38 20.86 -14.99
C LEU A 90 5.72 20.11 -15.16
N ASP A 91 6.72 20.44 -14.34
CA ASP A 91 8.03 19.78 -14.35
C ASP A 91 8.16 18.70 -13.25
N GLY A 92 7.05 18.30 -12.63
CA GLY A 92 6.97 17.32 -11.56
C GLY A 92 6.01 16.17 -11.86
N ASP A 93 5.78 15.33 -10.86
CA ASP A 93 4.84 14.21 -10.95
C ASP A 93 3.38 14.66 -10.83
N LEU A 94 2.47 13.86 -11.41
CA LEU A 94 1.03 14.04 -11.35
C LEU A 94 0.37 12.73 -10.93
N ASP A 95 0.30 12.52 -9.62
CA ASP A 95 -0.18 11.28 -9.03
C ASP A 95 -1.67 11.38 -8.70
N ARG A 96 -2.41 10.29 -8.92
CA ARG A 96 -3.87 10.23 -8.69
C ARG A 96 -4.25 9.00 -7.89
N LEU A 97 -5.33 9.10 -7.12
CA LEU A 97 -5.87 7.96 -6.39
C LEU A 97 -6.30 6.88 -7.39
N GLN A 98 -5.76 5.68 -7.20
CA GLN A 98 -6.13 4.51 -8.01
C GLN A 98 -7.19 3.69 -7.29
N TYR A 99 -8.11 3.10 -8.05
CA TYR A 99 -9.14 2.21 -7.53
C TYR A 99 -8.58 1.00 -6.75
N SER A 100 -7.43 0.46 -7.19
CA SER A 100 -6.76 -0.63 -6.49
C SER A 100 -6.44 -0.26 -5.04
N THR A 101 -6.10 1.00 -4.76
CA THR A 101 -5.92 1.49 -3.38
C THR A 101 -7.21 1.34 -2.56
N VAL A 102 -8.36 1.73 -3.12
CA VAL A 102 -9.67 1.57 -2.46
C VAL A 102 -9.97 0.09 -2.20
N SER A 103 -9.62 -0.78 -3.15
CA SER A 103 -9.78 -2.23 -3.01
C SER A 103 -8.99 -2.79 -1.82
N TRP A 104 -7.72 -2.42 -1.68
CA TRP A 104 -6.89 -2.79 -0.52
C TRP A 104 -7.52 -2.33 0.80
N MET A 105 -7.98 -1.09 0.86
CA MET A 105 -8.55 -0.53 2.09
C MET A 105 -9.87 -1.22 2.47
N ASN A 106 -10.71 -1.56 1.49
CA ASN A 106 -11.93 -2.31 1.72
C ASN A 106 -11.65 -3.71 2.26
N LEU A 107 -10.74 -4.46 1.62
CA LEU A 107 -10.41 -5.84 2.00
C LEU A 107 -9.70 -5.92 3.37
N LEU A 108 -8.93 -4.91 3.74
CA LEU A 108 -8.22 -4.84 5.03
C LEU A 108 -8.98 -4.08 6.12
N ASN A 109 -10.23 -3.69 5.86
CA ASN A 109 -11.10 -2.93 6.75
C ASN A 109 -10.41 -1.66 7.29
N VAL A 110 -9.94 -0.81 6.38
CA VAL A 110 -9.33 0.50 6.65
C VAL A 110 -10.22 1.60 6.09
N TYR A 111 -10.66 2.53 6.95
CA TYR A 111 -11.47 3.67 6.53
C TYR A 111 -10.62 4.68 5.77
N ILE A 112 -11.09 5.15 4.62
CA ILE A 112 -10.42 6.19 3.84
C ILE A 112 -10.91 7.56 4.30
N VAL A 113 -9.99 8.48 4.48
CA VAL A 113 -10.25 9.92 4.54
C VAL A 113 -9.65 10.53 3.28
N LEU A 114 -10.48 11.11 2.43
CA LEU A 114 -10.00 11.77 1.21
C LEU A 114 -9.60 13.21 1.54
N GLY A 115 -8.38 13.59 1.17
CA GLY A 115 -7.90 14.96 1.28
C GLY A 115 -7.61 15.58 -0.08
N TYR A 116 -7.39 16.89 -0.08
CA TYR A 116 -6.73 17.60 -1.17
C TYR A 116 -5.69 18.56 -0.60
N TYR A 117 -4.70 18.91 -1.41
CA TYR A 117 -3.70 19.89 -1.05
C TYR A 117 -4.24 21.32 -1.25
N ALA A 118 -4.33 22.09 -0.16
CA ALA A 118 -4.80 23.48 -0.17
C ALA A 118 -3.65 24.50 -0.25
N ASN A 119 -2.41 24.04 0.00
CA ASN A 119 -1.25 24.90 -0.04
C ASN A 119 -0.03 24.15 -0.55
N ALA A 120 0.84 24.86 -1.26
CA ALA A 120 2.17 24.41 -1.66
C ALA A 120 3.03 25.65 -1.92
N ARG A 121 4.33 25.45 -2.09
CA ARG A 121 5.28 26.50 -2.47
C ARG A 121 6.12 26.07 -3.66
N LYS A 122 6.64 27.05 -4.41
CA LYS A 122 7.65 26.79 -5.45
C LYS A 122 8.89 26.14 -4.83
N ASN A 123 9.44 25.15 -5.52
CA ASN A 123 10.68 24.50 -5.13
C ASN A 123 11.87 25.42 -5.43
N MET A 124 12.41 26.05 -4.38
CA MET A 124 13.53 27.00 -4.49
C MET A 124 14.90 26.35 -4.28
N SER A 125 14.99 25.01 -4.26
CA SER A 125 16.29 24.35 -4.13
C SER A 125 17.16 24.66 -5.36
N MET A 126 18.48 24.73 -5.17
CA MET A 126 19.44 25.16 -6.20
C MET A 126 19.25 24.44 -7.55
N LEU A 127 18.91 23.15 -7.52
CA LEU A 127 18.72 22.33 -8.71
C LEU A 127 17.31 22.42 -9.32
N GLN A 128 16.34 23.03 -8.64
CA GLN A 128 14.92 22.99 -9.05
C GLN A 128 14.27 24.39 -9.18
N SER A 129 14.96 25.47 -8.76
CA SER A 129 14.42 26.84 -8.74
C SER A 129 13.94 27.36 -10.10
N HIS A 130 14.54 26.88 -11.19
CA HIS A 130 14.17 27.20 -12.57
C HIS A 130 12.98 26.38 -13.10
N ARG A 131 12.59 25.30 -12.42
CA ARG A 131 11.52 24.39 -12.84
C ARG A 131 10.16 24.86 -12.31
N ASN A 132 9.12 24.49 -13.03
CA ASN A 132 7.73 24.56 -12.61
C ASN A 132 7.44 23.40 -11.66
N LYS A 133 8.08 23.44 -10.48
CA LYS A 133 7.96 22.40 -9.48
C LYS A 133 7.47 22.95 -8.14
N LEU A 134 6.42 22.33 -7.60
CA LEU A 134 5.88 22.57 -6.27
C LEU A 134 6.54 21.63 -5.24
N THR A 135 6.52 22.06 -3.98
CA THR A 135 6.95 21.27 -2.83
C THR A 135 6.26 21.76 -1.56
N GLY A 136 6.42 21.03 -0.45
CA GLY A 136 5.87 21.40 0.86
C GLY A 136 4.35 21.50 0.84
N GLN A 137 3.69 20.59 0.11
CA GLN A 137 2.24 20.58 -0.03
C GLN A 137 1.58 20.28 1.33
N LYS A 138 0.48 20.98 1.65
CA LYS A 138 -0.28 20.83 2.89
C LYS A 138 -1.74 20.52 2.60
N LEU A 139 -2.24 19.47 3.25
CA LEU A 139 -3.63 19.05 3.16
C LEU A 139 -4.54 20.09 3.79
N ASP A 140 -5.77 20.18 3.29
CA ASP A 140 -6.86 20.84 3.99
C ASP A 140 -7.16 20.10 5.30
N ALA A 141 -6.69 20.67 6.42
CA ALA A 141 -6.83 20.04 7.72
C ALA A 141 -8.29 20.01 8.20
N THR A 142 -9.10 20.98 7.81
CA THR A 142 -10.51 21.08 8.20
C THR A 142 -11.32 19.95 7.58
N LEU A 143 -11.15 19.70 6.27
CA LEU A 143 -11.80 18.58 5.59
C LEU A 143 -11.39 17.22 6.19
N VAL A 144 -10.10 17.04 6.47
CA VAL A 144 -9.58 15.79 7.06
C VAL A 144 -10.16 15.60 8.46
N HIS A 145 -10.16 16.64 9.29
CA HIS A 145 -10.67 16.60 10.66
C HIS A 145 -12.16 16.25 10.69
N ALA A 146 -12.97 16.87 9.82
CA ALA A 146 -14.40 16.58 9.69
C ALA A 146 -14.69 15.11 9.36
N GLN A 147 -14.03 14.56 8.34
CA GLN A 147 -14.19 13.14 7.97
C GLN A 147 -13.71 12.19 9.08
N MET A 148 -12.63 12.53 9.79
CA MET A 148 -12.16 11.73 10.92
C MET A 148 -13.18 11.73 12.08
N ALA A 149 -13.82 12.87 12.35
CA ALA A 149 -14.90 12.95 13.34
C ALA A 149 -16.09 12.06 12.94
N GLU A 150 -16.52 12.11 11.67
CA GLU A 150 -17.59 11.25 11.15
C GLU A 150 -17.25 9.76 11.30
N ILE A 151 -16.04 9.35 10.90
CA ILE A 151 -15.56 7.96 11.03
C ILE A 151 -15.60 7.51 12.49
N SER A 152 -15.19 8.37 13.43
CA SER A 152 -15.18 8.02 14.86
C SER A 152 -16.56 7.66 15.43
N GLN A 153 -17.63 8.12 14.77
CA GLN A 153 -19.01 7.84 15.13
C GLN A 153 -19.64 6.75 14.24
N TYR A 154 -19.02 6.44 13.11
CA TYR A 154 -19.52 5.48 12.13
C TYR A 154 -19.51 4.04 12.68
N LYS A 155 -20.60 3.30 12.42
CA LYS A 155 -20.83 1.96 13.02
C LYS A 155 -20.72 0.81 12.04
N GLN A 156 -20.79 1.07 10.73
CA GLN A 156 -20.62 0.03 9.72
C GLN A 156 -19.15 -0.12 9.32
N SER A 157 -18.82 -1.14 8.54
CA SER A 157 -17.44 -1.43 8.14
C SER A 157 -16.83 -0.37 7.21
N ALA A 158 -15.51 -0.43 7.06
CA ALA A 158 -14.80 0.44 6.12
C ALA A 158 -15.28 0.29 4.68
N LEU A 159 -15.71 -0.92 4.28
CA LEU A 159 -16.31 -1.15 2.96
C LEU A 159 -17.51 -0.23 2.71
N HIS A 160 -18.41 -0.10 3.69
CA HIS A 160 -19.61 0.72 3.58
C HIS A 160 -19.26 2.21 3.56
N TRP A 161 -18.41 2.65 4.50
CA TRP A 161 -17.93 4.02 4.54
C TRP A 161 -17.21 4.42 3.24
N ASN A 162 -16.26 3.60 2.78
CA ASN A 162 -15.47 3.88 1.60
C ASN A 162 -16.37 3.91 0.35
N ARG A 163 -17.37 3.04 0.25
CA ARG A 163 -18.35 3.09 -0.84
C ARG A 163 -19.09 4.42 -0.86
N SER A 164 -19.72 4.83 0.25
CA SER A 164 -20.42 6.11 0.33
C SER A 164 -19.50 7.31 0.11
N LEU A 165 -18.27 7.27 0.64
CA LEU A 165 -17.26 8.30 0.39
C LEU A 165 -16.96 8.47 -1.10
N ILE A 166 -16.84 7.36 -1.83
CA ILE A 166 -16.59 7.37 -3.27
C ILE A 166 -17.83 7.84 -4.05
N GLU A 167 -19.01 7.30 -3.73
CA GLU A 167 -20.26 7.58 -4.45
C GLU A 167 -20.73 9.03 -4.24
N ASP A 168 -20.64 9.52 -3.01
CA ASP A 168 -21.30 10.77 -2.62
C ASP A 168 -20.36 11.98 -2.66
N ARG A 169 -19.05 11.78 -2.40
CA ARG A 169 -18.11 12.91 -2.14
C ARG A 169 -16.90 12.97 -3.07
N PHE A 170 -16.57 11.91 -3.80
CA PHE A 170 -15.33 11.86 -4.58
C PHE A 170 -15.26 12.97 -5.63
N VAL A 171 -16.33 13.17 -6.39
CA VAL A 171 -16.39 14.17 -7.48
C VAL A 171 -16.19 15.58 -6.94
N GLU A 172 -16.89 15.92 -5.86
CA GLU A 172 -16.76 17.22 -5.20
C GLU A 172 -15.34 17.45 -4.68
N ILE A 173 -14.78 16.49 -3.92
CA ILE A 173 -13.42 16.58 -3.38
C ILE A 173 -12.38 16.69 -4.52
N TYR A 174 -12.60 15.99 -5.64
CA TYR A 174 -11.72 16.08 -6.81
C TYR A 174 -11.77 17.47 -7.44
N HIS A 175 -12.96 18.05 -7.63
CA HIS A 175 -13.10 19.41 -8.14
C HIS A 175 -12.45 20.44 -7.21
N ASN A 176 -12.66 20.31 -5.89
CA ASN A 176 -11.99 21.14 -4.90
C ASN A 176 -10.47 21.05 -5.01
N ALA A 177 -9.91 19.85 -5.24
CA ALA A 177 -8.48 19.68 -5.48
C ALA A 177 -7.99 20.46 -6.71
N LEU A 178 -8.74 20.42 -7.82
CA LEU A 178 -8.39 21.17 -9.04
C LEU A 178 -8.46 22.68 -8.82
N ASP A 179 -9.44 23.16 -8.06
CA ASP A 179 -9.59 24.58 -7.72
C ASP A 179 -8.43 25.06 -6.83
N GLN A 180 -8.06 24.26 -5.83
CA GLN A 180 -6.92 24.58 -4.98
C GLN A 180 -5.60 24.61 -5.75
N TYR A 181 -5.38 23.67 -6.68
CA TYR A 181 -4.17 23.71 -7.51
C TYR A 181 -4.14 24.93 -8.43
N ALA A 182 -5.27 25.37 -8.99
CA ALA A 182 -5.34 26.61 -9.74
C ALA A 182 -4.96 27.82 -8.88
N ALA A 183 -5.52 27.93 -7.67
CA ALA A 183 -5.17 29.00 -6.72
C ALA A 183 -3.69 28.95 -6.28
N VAL A 184 -3.13 27.76 -6.10
CA VAL A 184 -1.71 27.56 -5.81
C VAL A 184 -0.84 28.00 -6.99
N ALA A 185 -1.22 27.68 -8.22
CA ALA A 185 -0.50 28.09 -9.43
C ALA A 185 -0.45 29.62 -9.54
N GLU A 186 -1.57 30.31 -9.32
CA GLU A 186 -1.64 31.78 -9.29
C GLU A 186 -0.74 32.37 -8.20
N ARG A 187 -0.83 31.85 -6.97
CA ARG A 187 -0.05 32.37 -5.83
C ARG A 187 1.45 32.15 -5.97
N THR A 188 1.87 31.04 -6.59
CA THR A 188 3.28 30.65 -6.66
C THR A 188 3.96 30.97 -7.99
N GLY A 189 3.18 31.30 -9.01
CA GLY A 189 3.65 31.46 -10.40
C GLY A 189 4.15 30.16 -11.03
N VAL A 190 3.87 28.99 -10.42
CA VAL A 190 4.25 27.68 -10.97
C VAL A 190 3.17 27.21 -11.93
N ARG A 191 3.57 26.85 -13.15
CA ARG A 191 2.65 26.18 -14.09
C ARG A 191 2.35 24.76 -13.62
N ILE A 192 1.09 24.40 -13.62
CA ILE A 192 0.59 23.07 -13.24
C ILE A 192 0.13 22.28 -14.47
N HIS A 193 -0.22 21.01 -14.29
CA HIS A 193 -0.74 20.19 -15.37
C HIS A 193 -2.13 20.65 -15.82
N ASP A 194 -2.48 20.32 -17.06
CA ASP A 194 -3.73 20.78 -17.65
C ASP A 194 -4.96 20.22 -16.91
N ARG A 195 -5.87 21.15 -16.57
CA ARG A 195 -7.11 20.86 -15.85
C ARG A 195 -8.10 20.07 -16.69
N GLN A 196 -8.16 20.28 -18.01
CA GLN A 196 -9.11 19.56 -18.87
C GLN A 196 -8.76 18.07 -18.94
N LEU A 197 -7.47 17.73 -19.02
CA LEU A 197 -6.99 16.35 -18.89
C LEU A 197 -7.37 15.72 -17.54
N GLN A 198 -7.42 16.50 -16.46
CA GLN A 198 -7.89 16.00 -15.15
C GLN A 198 -9.39 15.75 -15.14
N ALA A 199 -10.18 16.63 -15.73
CA ALA A 199 -11.63 16.44 -15.84
C ALA A 199 -11.98 15.20 -16.68
N LEU A 200 -11.25 14.97 -17.78
CA LEU A 200 -11.39 13.76 -18.61
C LEU A 200 -10.99 12.48 -17.85
N TYR A 201 -9.96 12.57 -16.99
CA TYR A 201 -9.62 11.45 -16.13
C TYR A 201 -10.69 11.17 -15.09
N LEU A 202 -11.24 12.21 -14.44
CA LEU A 202 -12.33 12.05 -13.48
C LEU A 202 -13.55 11.41 -14.14
N SER A 203 -13.93 11.84 -15.34
CA SER A 203 -15.06 11.24 -16.05
C SER A 203 -14.82 9.77 -16.40
N LYS A 204 -13.60 9.42 -16.84
CA LYS A 204 -13.21 8.02 -17.08
C LYS A 204 -13.22 7.20 -15.79
N LEU A 205 -12.71 7.75 -14.70
CA LEU A 205 -12.68 7.09 -13.40
C LEU A 205 -14.11 6.88 -12.85
N MET A 206 -14.98 7.87 -13.01
CA MET A 206 -16.40 7.76 -12.66
C MET A 206 -17.14 6.74 -13.51
N GLN A 207 -16.81 6.63 -14.81
CA GLN A 207 -17.28 5.53 -15.64
C GLN A 207 -16.76 4.18 -15.14
N ASP A 208 -15.50 4.09 -14.71
CA ASP A 208 -14.95 2.87 -14.10
C ASP A 208 -15.69 2.52 -12.79
N PHE A 209 -16.03 3.50 -11.94
CA PHE A 209 -16.82 3.29 -10.72
C PHE A 209 -18.28 2.91 -10.98
N ALA A 210 -18.95 3.56 -11.94
CA ALA A 210 -20.33 3.24 -12.32
C ALA A 210 -20.41 1.87 -13.00
N SER A 211 -19.45 1.57 -13.89
CA SER A 211 -19.29 0.25 -14.46
C SER A 211 -18.99 -0.78 -13.37
N PHE A 212 -18.32 -0.42 -12.28
CA PHE A 212 -18.10 -1.32 -11.15
C PHE A 212 -19.36 -1.58 -10.32
N LYS A 213 -20.23 -0.57 -10.16
CA LYS A 213 -21.55 -0.73 -9.52
C LYS A 213 -22.43 -1.73 -10.28
N ASP A 214 -22.37 -1.71 -11.61
CA ASP A 214 -23.13 -2.62 -12.49
C ASP A 214 -22.37 -3.93 -12.82
N ILE A 215 -21.05 -3.93 -12.67
CA ILE A 215 -20.15 -4.99 -13.12
C ILE A 215 -19.01 -5.11 -12.11
N SER A 216 -19.20 -5.95 -11.09
CA SER A 216 -18.11 -6.53 -10.30
C SER A 216 -17.08 -7.33 -11.16
N LEU A 217 -17.07 -7.26 -12.50
CA LEU A 217 -16.40 -8.23 -13.39
C LEU A 217 -15.38 -7.72 -14.46
N ARG A 218 -15.12 -6.42 -14.72
CA ARG A 218 -14.22 -6.05 -15.88
C ARG A 218 -13.24 -4.88 -15.75
N GLY A 219 -13.54 -3.78 -15.05
CA GLY A 219 -12.73 -2.53 -15.12
C GLY A 219 -11.38 -2.59 -14.38
N SER A 220 -11.38 -3.22 -13.20
CA SER A 220 -10.21 -3.38 -12.33
C SER A 220 -9.20 -4.41 -12.87
N ARG A 221 -9.63 -5.35 -13.71
CA ARG A 221 -8.74 -6.15 -14.59
C ARG A 221 -7.85 -5.23 -15.43
N GLY A 222 -8.40 -4.16 -15.99
CA GLY A 222 -7.65 -3.19 -16.81
C GLY A 222 -6.58 -2.43 -16.02
N ALA A 223 -6.83 -2.11 -14.74
CA ALA A 223 -5.84 -1.46 -13.86
C ALA A 223 -4.74 -2.43 -13.42
N ALA A 224 -5.09 -3.65 -13.01
CA ALA A 224 -4.14 -4.70 -12.68
C ALA A 224 -3.26 -5.06 -13.89
N LEU A 225 -3.85 -5.21 -15.09
CA LEU A 225 -3.11 -5.43 -16.34
C LEU A 225 -2.15 -4.27 -16.66
N ARG A 226 -2.53 -3.01 -16.39
CA ARG A 226 -1.63 -1.85 -16.57
C ARG A 226 -0.48 -1.91 -15.57
N GLU A 227 -0.75 -2.19 -14.29
CA GLU A 227 0.27 -2.35 -13.24
C GLU A 227 1.27 -3.46 -13.60
N THR A 228 0.79 -4.62 -14.03
CA THR A 228 1.64 -5.73 -14.50
C THR A 228 2.50 -5.33 -15.71
N ARG A 229 1.93 -4.60 -16.69
CA ARG A 229 2.68 -4.13 -17.88
C ARG A 229 3.72 -3.06 -17.54
N THR A 230 3.42 -2.15 -16.61
CA THR A 230 4.36 -1.11 -16.16
C THR A 230 5.51 -1.71 -15.33
N ALA A 231 5.21 -2.67 -14.45
CA ALA A 231 6.24 -3.41 -13.71
C ALA A 231 7.17 -4.19 -14.67
N HIS A 232 6.60 -4.80 -15.73
CA HIS A 232 7.37 -5.56 -16.73
C HIS A 232 8.46 -4.75 -17.45
N GLY A 233 8.29 -3.42 -17.59
CA GLY A 233 9.28 -2.55 -18.23
C GLY A 233 10.40 -2.04 -17.31
N LEU A 234 10.22 -2.16 -15.98
CA LEU A 234 11.07 -1.51 -14.97
C LEU A 234 11.67 -2.48 -13.94
N GLU A 235 11.15 -3.69 -13.81
CA GLU A 235 11.63 -4.70 -12.85
C GLU A 235 12.35 -5.85 -13.57
N TYR A 236 13.57 -6.15 -13.12
CA TYR A 236 14.27 -7.37 -13.49
C TYR A 236 13.62 -8.52 -12.70
N LEU A 237 12.90 -9.40 -13.40
CA LEU A 237 12.36 -10.62 -12.81
C LEU A 237 13.53 -11.56 -12.48
N ALA A 238 13.69 -11.92 -11.21
CA ALA A 238 14.80 -12.77 -10.79
C ALA A 238 14.44 -14.27 -10.80
N ASP A 239 13.20 -14.65 -10.43
CA ASP A 239 12.86 -16.06 -10.19
C ASP A 239 11.47 -16.53 -10.68
N GLY A 240 10.48 -15.64 -10.84
CA GLY A 240 9.08 -16.03 -11.13
C GLY A 240 8.41 -15.38 -12.36
N SER A 241 7.14 -15.77 -12.59
CA SER A 241 6.25 -15.19 -13.60
C SER A 241 5.36 -14.10 -13.02
N LYS A 242 4.84 -13.17 -13.85
CA LYS A 242 3.86 -12.17 -13.39
C LYS A 242 2.46 -12.78 -13.27
N ALA A 243 1.66 -12.24 -12.36
CA ALA A 243 0.27 -12.66 -12.19
C ALA A 243 -0.67 -11.52 -11.84
N THR A 244 -1.95 -11.75 -12.16
CA THR A 244 -3.08 -10.93 -11.72
C THR A 244 -4.06 -11.80 -10.95
N PHE A 245 -4.70 -11.20 -9.96
CA PHE A 245 -5.64 -11.87 -9.06
C PHE A 245 -6.98 -11.19 -9.13
N GLU A 246 -8.03 -11.95 -9.41
CA GLU A 246 -9.42 -11.56 -9.20
C GLU A 246 -9.88 -12.17 -7.88
N ILE A 247 -10.01 -11.36 -6.82
CA ILE A 247 -10.32 -11.81 -5.47
C ILE A 247 -11.76 -11.43 -5.16
N GLU A 248 -12.61 -12.42 -4.92
CA GLU A 248 -13.96 -12.23 -4.41
C GLU A 248 -13.97 -12.33 -2.87
N ASN A 249 -14.76 -11.48 -2.20
CA ASN A 249 -14.97 -11.58 -0.76
C ASN A 249 -16.32 -12.22 -0.40
N TYR A 250 -16.53 -12.55 0.87
CA TYR A 250 -17.76 -13.19 1.34
C TYR A 250 -19.06 -12.36 1.14
N LEU A 251 -18.94 -11.06 0.82
CA LEU A 251 -20.05 -10.16 0.54
C LEU A 251 -20.32 -10.02 -0.97
N GLY A 252 -19.64 -10.79 -1.83
CA GLY A 252 -19.77 -10.75 -3.29
C GLY A 252 -19.02 -9.60 -3.97
N GLY A 253 -18.16 -8.88 -3.24
CA GLY A 253 -17.30 -7.85 -3.80
C GLY A 253 -16.09 -8.47 -4.50
N ILE A 254 -15.77 -8.02 -5.71
CA ILE A 254 -14.65 -8.52 -6.52
C ILE A 254 -13.58 -7.43 -6.65
N TYR A 255 -12.32 -7.81 -6.44
CA TYR A 255 -11.17 -6.92 -6.36
C TYR A 255 -10.04 -7.44 -7.24
N TYR A 256 -9.30 -6.55 -7.90
CA TYR A 256 -8.19 -6.98 -8.76
C TYR A 256 -6.87 -6.47 -8.23
N LEU A 257 -5.98 -7.40 -7.92
CA LEU A 257 -4.67 -7.15 -7.32
C LEU A 257 -3.55 -7.77 -8.17
N THR A 258 -2.33 -7.36 -7.88
CA THR A 258 -1.09 -7.91 -8.46
C THR A 258 -0.12 -8.25 -7.34
N ALA A 259 0.70 -9.27 -7.56
CA ALA A 259 1.88 -9.56 -6.77
C ALA A 259 3.14 -9.30 -7.61
N ASP A 260 4.29 -9.14 -6.96
CA ASP A 260 5.56 -8.96 -7.66
C ASP A 260 5.87 -10.17 -8.56
N GLU A 261 5.70 -11.39 -8.04
CA GLU A 261 5.91 -12.63 -8.80
C GLU A 261 5.08 -13.82 -8.29
N ILE A 262 4.98 -14.82 -9.16
CA ILE A 262 4.46 -16.15 -8.87
C ILE A 262 5.55 -17.16 -9.17
N VAL A 263 5.88 -17.97 -8.17
CA VAL A 263 6.85 -19.06 -8.27
C VAL A 263 6.08 -20.38 -8.19
N GLN A 264 6.39 -21.32 -9.08
CA GLN A 264 5.89 -22.68 -8.96
C GLN A 264 7.00 -23.55 -8.37
N GLU A 265 6.78 -24.09 -7.18
CA GLU A 265 7.67 -25.08 -6.55
C GLU A 265 6.89 -26.40 -6.45
N GLU A 266 7.34 -27.42 -7.19
CA GLU A 266 6.67 -28.72 -7.29
C GLU A 266 5.19 -28.56 -7.72
N ASP A 267 4.24 -28.98 -6.89
CA ASP A 267 2.80 -28.91 -7.13
C ASP A 267 2.13 -27.69 -6.47
N LYS A 268 2.91 -26.73 -5.97
CA LYS A 268 2.44 -25.55 -5.22
C LYS A 268 2.86 -24.24 -5.85
N PHE A 269 1.95 -23.27 -5.88
CA PHE A 269 2.24 -21.90 -6.29
C PHE A 269 2.54 -21.00 -5.09
N PHE A 270 3.57 -20.17 -5.18
CA PHE A 270 3.90 -19.16 -4.18
C PHE A 270 3.63 -17.77 -4.73
N ILE A 271 2.69 -17.06 -4.10
CA ILE A 271 2.48 -15.63 -4.32
C ILE A 271 3.58 -14.88 -3.57
N GLN A 272 4.49 -14.26 -4.31
CA GLN A 272 5.73 -13.74 -3.75
C GLN A 272 5.86 -12.22 -3.94
N GLU A 273 6.26 -11.56 -2.85
CA GLU A 273 6.73 -10.18 -2.83
C GLU A 273 8.24 -10.19 -2.61
N SER A 274 8.98 -9.36 -3.35
CA SER A 274 10.44 -9.42 -3.36
C SER A 274 11.07 -8.08 -3.06
N LYS A 275 11.97 -8.05 -2.07
CA LYS A 275 12.70 -6.84 -1.67
C LYS A 275 14.20 -7.13 -1.67
N ASN A 276 14.96 -6.23 -2.28
CA ASN A 276 16.40 -6.38 -2.46
C ASN A 276 17.19 -5.25 -1.81
N ALA A 277 18.29 -5.60 -1.11
CA ALA A 277 19.29 -4.64 -0.67
C ALA A 277 20.54 -4.71 -1.54
N THR A 278 20.78 -3.62 -2.28
CA THR A 278 21.99 -3.48 -3.12
C THR A 278 23.24 -3.11 -2.31
N ARG A 279 23.11 -2.67 -1.06
CA ARG A 279 24.24 -2.16 -0.24
C ARG A 279 24.18 -2.61 1.23
N GLY A 280 23.61 -3.77 1.52
CA GLY A 280 23.55 -4.28 2.90
C GLY A 280 22.92 -5.66 3.02
N PHE A 281 22.97 -6.21 4.23
CA PHE A 281 22.52 -7.56 4.56
C PHE A 281 21.00 -7.78 4.45
N LEU A 282 20.19 -6.73 4.65
CA LEU A 282 18.73 -6.78 4.51
C LEU A 282 18.22 -5.52 3.81
N PRO A 283 17.07 -5.59 3.10
CA PRO A 283 16.33 -4.42 2.64
C PRO A 283 15.98 -3.46 3.78
N SER A 284 15.57 -2.24 3.44
CA SER A 284 15.15 -1.29 4.47
C SER A 284 13.94 -1.85 5.22
N VAL A 285 13.79 -1.50 6.51
CA VAL A 285 12.62 -1.94 7.29
C VAL A 285 11.31 -1.48 6.63
N ALA A 286 11.32 -0.33 5.96
CA ALA A 286 10.15 0.16 5.24
C ALA A 286 9.80 -0.70 4.03
N ASP A 287 10.80 -1.14 3.25
CA ASP A 287 10.61 -2.10 2.15
C ASP A 287 10.04 -3.43 2.65
N ILE A 288 10.58 -3.95 3.76
CA ILE A 288 10.12 -5.21 4.37
C ILE A 288 8.65 -5.09 4.79
N LYS A 289 8.29 -4.01 5.49
CA LYS A 289 6.91 -3.75 5.94
C LYS A 289 5.94 -3.55 4.77
N ASP A 290 6.36 -2.88 3.71
CA ASP A 290 5.58 -2.74 2.47
C ASP A 290 5.25 -4.11 1.85
N GLY A 291 6.24 -5.00 1.73
CA GLY A 291 6.04 -6.36 1.24
C GLY A 291 5.12 -7.19 2.16
N LEU A 292 5.37 -7.16 3.48
CA LEU A 292 4.52 -7.85 4.46
C LEU A 292 3.07 -7.38 4.40
N PHE A 293 2.84 -6.06 4.29
CA PHE A 293 1.48 -5.52 4.21
C PHE A 293 0.70 -6.07 3.02
N LYS A 294 1.33 -6.17 1.85
CA LYS A 294 0.70 -6.76 0.67
C LYS A 294 0.36 -8.23 0.90
N LEU A 295 1.26 -8.98 1.53
CA LEU A 295 1.03 -10.40 1.80
C LEU A 295 -0.07 -10.68 2.82
N ILE A 296 -0.53 -9.69 3.60
CA ILE A 296 -1.67 -9.86 4.53
C ILE A 296 -2.90 -10.41 3.78
N LEU A 297 -3.23 -9.86 2.60
CA LEU A 297 -4.38 -10.33 1.83
C LEU A 297 -4.13 -11.71 1.22
N PHE A 298 -2.99 -11.89 0.56
CA PHE A 298 -2.70 -13.13 -0.14
C PHE A 298 -2.58 -14.33 0.80
N SER A 299 -1.98 -14.15 1.98
CA SER A 299 -1.83 -15.20 3.00
C SER A 299 -3.17 -15.62 3.62
N ASN A 300 -4.18 -14.76 3.52
CA ASN A 300 -5.53 -14.99 4.04
C ASN A 300 -6.54 -15.43 2.97
N LEU A 301 -6.10 -15.68 1.72
CA LEU A 301 -7.00 -16.28 0.73
C LEU A 301 -7.44 -17.67 1.21
N ASP A 302 -8.74 -17.95 1.09
CA ASP A 302 -9.35 -19.23 1.44
C ASP A 302 -9.11 -20.25 0.32
N THR A 303 -9.31 -19.81 -0.93
CA THR A 303 -9.07 -20.62 -2.13
C THR A 303 -8.40 -19.81 -3.23
N LEU A 304 -7.62 -20.49 -4.05
CA LEU A 304 -7.03 -19.96 -5.27
C LEU A 304 -7.29 -20.93 -6.42
N MET A 305 -7.70 -20.40 -7.57
CA MET A 305 -8.03 -21.17 -8.77
C MET A 305 -7.24 -20.65 -9.97
N LEU A 306 -6.79 -21.58 -10.81
CA LEU A 306 -6.19 -21.33 -12.11
C LEU A 306 -6.92 -22.17 -13.16
N ASN A 307 -7.42 -21.55 -14.23
CA ASN A 307 -8.21 -22.23 -15.27
C ASN A 307 -9.37 -23.05 -14.68
N ASP A 308 -10.08 -22.45 -13.72
CA ASP A 308 -11.21 -23.04 -12.97
C ASP A 308 -10.88 -24.34 -12.21
N ARG A 309 -9.60 -24.57 -11.90
CA ARG A 309 -9.14 -25.65 -11.02
C ARG A 309 -8.54 -25.08 -9.74
N HIS A 310 -8.87 -25.67 -8.60
CA HIS A 310 -8.22 -25.36 -7.33
C HIS A 310 -6.73 -25.70 -7.39
N ILE A 311 -5.90 -24.80 -6.87
CA ILE A 311 -4.46 -25.01 -6.75
C ILE A 311 -4.04 -24.94 -5.29
N GLU A 312 -3.01 -25.70 -4.93
CA GLU A 312 -2.32 -25.48 -3.67
C GLU A 312 -1.45 -24.23 -3.80
N PHE A 313 -1.46 -23.37 -2.79
CA PHE A 313 -0.66 -22.17 -2.81
C PHE A 313 -0.12 -21.78 -1.43
N GLY A 314 1.00 -21.08 -1.46
CA GLY A 314 1.64 -20.40 -0.33
C GLY A 314 1.83 -18.93 -0.63
N THR A 315 2.25 -18.16 0.39
CA THR A 315 2.75 -16.81 0.17
C THR A 315 4.14 -16.65 0.73
N ARG A 316 4.95 -15.80 0.09
CA ARG A 316 6.35 -15.64 0.47
C ARG A 316 6.80 -14.19 0.38
N LEU A 317 7.46 -13.71 1.42
CA LEU A 317 8.30 -12.52 1.31
C LEU A 317 9.74 -12.98 1.05
N LYS A 318 10.31 -12.62 -0.10
CA LYS A 318 11.72 -12.88 -0.39
C LYS A 318 12.54 -11.62 -0.14
N LEU A 319 13.53 -11.73 0.74
CA LEU A 319 14.46 -10.67 1.09
C LEU A 319 15.87 -11.07 0.63
N THR A 320 16.45 -10.29 -0.27
CA THR A 320 17.84 -10.50 -0.71
C THR A 320 18.75 -9.41 -0.20
N GLY A 321 19.97 -9.79 0.17
CA GLY A 321 21.00 -8.85 0.62
C GLY A 321 22.40 -9.18 0.11
N MET A 322 23.27 -8.18 0.18
CA MET A 322 24.69 -8.32 -0.11
C MET A 322 25.39 -9.08 1.02
N ASP A 323 26.35 -9.94 0.67
CA ASP A 323 27.19 -10.73 1.59
C ASP A 323 26.43 -11.70 2.52
N VAL A 324 25.17 -12.00 2.22
CA VAL A 324 24.42 -13.04 2.95
C VAL A 324 24.98 -14.40 2.56
N ARG A 325 25.54 -15.11 3.55
CA ARG A 325 26.05 -16.47 3.41
C ARG A 325 24.93 -17.46 3.69
N GLY A 326 24.61 -18.29 2.70
CA GLY A 326 23.55 -19.27 2.77
C GLY A 326 22.16 -18.65 2.60
N SER A 327 21.13 -19.37 3.06
CA SER A 327 19.74 -18.89 3.08
C SER A 327 19.02 -19.43 4.31
N ILE A 328 17.91 -18.78 4.67
CA ILE A 328 17.00 -19.24 5.71
C ILE A 328 15.56 -18.96 5.30
N ARG A 329 14.64 -19.86 5.68
CA ARG A 329 13.20 -19.68 5.52
C ARG A 329 12.53 -19.67 6.90
N PHE A 330 11.61 -18.74 7.11
CA PHE A 330 10.74 -18.66 8.27
C PHE A 330 9.33 -19.15 7.91
N PRO A 331 8.61 -19.79 8.85
CA PRO A 331 9.01 -20.04 10.24
C PRO A 331 10.09 -21.13 10.36
N CYS A 332 10.99 -20.99 11.34
CA CYS A 332 12.00 -22.01 11.68
C CYS A 332 12.24 -22.14 13.18
N ALA A 333 12.82 -23.27 13.58
CA ALA A 333 13.29 -23.48 14.95
C ALA A 333 14.47 -22.55 15.30
N GLY A 334 14.75 -22.41 16.61
CA GLY A 334 15.81 -21.54 17.10
C GLY A 334 17.22 -21.94 16.64
N ARG A 335 17.51 -23.24 16.52
CA ARG A 335 18.83 -23.73 16.09
C ARG A 335 19.19 -23.35 14.65
N PRO A 336 18.31 -23.56 13.63
CA PRO A 336 18.54 -23.03 12.29
C PRO A 336 18.79 -21.52 12.24
N LEU A 337 18.00 -20.73 12.98
CA LEU A 337 18.20 -19.28 13.05
C LEU A 337 19.57 -18.92 13.64
N GLN A 338 19.95 -19.56 14.75
CA GLN A 338 21.25 -19.34 15.37
C GLN A 338 22.39 -19.68 14.42
N ASN A 339 22.34 -20.84 13.74
CA ASN A 339 23.35 -21.24 12.77
C ASN A 339 23.48 -20.22 11.62
N PHE A 340 22.35 -19.70 11.11
CA PHE A 340 22.35 -18.69 10.06
C PHE A 340 22.95 -17.36 10.54
N VAL A 341 22.63 -16.93 11.76
CA VAL A 341 23.23 -15.73 12.38
C VAL A 341 24.73 -15.92 12.59
N ASP A 342 25.16 -17.10 13.07
CA ASP A 342 26.57 -17.43 13.32
C ASP A 342 27.40 -17.40 12.03
N ALA A 343 26.86 -17.96 10.94
CA ALA A 343 27.48 -17.92 9.61
C ALA A 343 27.64 -16.49 9.06
N ASN A 344 26.84 -15.54 9.55
CA ASN A 344 26.76 -14.16 9.06
C ASN A 344 27.24 -13.11 10.07
N LEU A 345 27.88 -13.51 11.19
CA LEU A 345 28.24 -12.61 12.30
C LEU A 345 29.00 -11.35 11.90
N GLN A 346 29.86 -11.44 10.88
CA GLN A 346 30.68 -10.34 10.39
C GLN A 346 29.89 -9.32 9.57
N HIS A 347 28.72 -9.69 9.04
CA HIS A 347 27.90 -8.88 8.13
C HIS A 347 26.56 -8.45 8.75
N ILE A 348 26.11 -9.10 9.84
CA ILE A 348 24.82 -8.83 10.49
C ILE A 348 24.96 -7.99 11.78
N SER A 349 24.26 -6.86 11.81
CA SER A 349 24.17 -5.99 12.99
C SER A 349 23.22 -6.54 14.07
N LYS A 350 23.36 -6.06 15.31
CA LYS A 350 22.43 -6.40 16.41
C LYS A 350 20.97 -6.07 16.07
N ARG A 351 20.73 -4.91 15.42
CA ARG A 351 19.37 -4.51 14.99
C ARG A 351 18.78 -5.50 13.98
N GLN A 352 19.59 -5.96 13.03
CA GLN A 352 19.14 -6.95 12.04
C GLN A 352 18.83 -8.30 12.66
N ARG A 353 19.56 -8.74 13.69
CA ARG A 353 19.22 -9.97 14.43
C ARG A 353 17.83 -9.89 15.07
N VAL A 354 17.51 -8.76 15.70
CA VAL A 354 16.16 -8.51 16.25
C VAL A 354 15.10 -8.50 15.15
N ILE A 355 15.42 -7.97 13.96
CA ILE A 355 14.52 -8.03 12.80
C ILE A 355 14.29 -9.49 12.38
N LEU A 356 15.34 -10.33 12.30
CA LEU A 356 15.19 -11.76 11.97
C LEU A 356 14.28 -12.50 12.96
N GLU A 357 14.46 -12.25 14.25
CA GLU A 357 13.62 -12.84 15.31
C GLU A 357 12.15 -12.41 15.15
N ARG A 358 11.91 -11.12 14.88
CA ARG A 358 10.56 -10.59 14.65
C ARG A 358 9.92 -11.14 13.37
N LEU A 359 10.69 -11.28 12.29
CA LEU A 359 10.20 -11.91 11.05
C LEU A 359 9.87 -13.39 11.26
N ASN A 360 10.70 -14.12 12.00
CA ASN A 360 10.40 -15.51 12.35
C ASN A 360 9.12 -15.62 13.19
N LEU A 361 8.94 -14.71 14.16
CA LEU A 361 7.71 -14.62 14.95
C LEU A 361 6.51 -14.29 14.07
N GLU A 362 6.65 -13.39 13.09
CA GLU A 362 5.60 -13.02 12.15
C GLU A 362 5.15 -14.21 11.30
N ALA A 363 6.08 -14.91 10.68
CA ALA A 363 5.79 -16.11 9.88
C ALA A 363 5.22 -17.26 10.74
N THR A 364 5.59 -17.32 12.03
CA THR A 364 5.05 -18.32 12.96
C THR A 364 3.60 -18.04 13.36
N ASN A 365 3.22 -16.77 13.49
CA ASN A 365 1.89 -16.37 14.00
C ASN A 365 0.86 -16.11 12.89
N ASN A 366 1.28 -16.04 11.63
CA ASN A 366 0.40 -15.77 10.51
C ASN A 366 0.35 -16.98 9.57
N ARG A 367 -0.86 -17.46 9.27
CA ARG A 367 -1.09 -18.62 8.41
C ARG A 367 -0.54 -18.34 7.01
N ASN A 368 0.00 -19.36 6.36
CA ASN A 368 0.36 -19.35 4.95
C ASN A 368 1.39 -18.26 4.55
N LEU A 369 2.21 -17.81 5.49
CA LEU A 369 3.28 -16.83 5.27
C LEU A 369 4.64 -17.48 5.46
N GLU A 370 5.44 -17.49 4.40
CA GLU A 370 6.87 -17.78 4.46
C GLU A 370 7.69 -16.50 4.29
N ILE A 371 8.86 -16.46 4.92
CA ILE A 371 9.83 -15.38 4.69
C ILE A 371 11.17 -16.01 4.37
N GLU A 372 11.68 -15.78 3.17
CA GLU A 372 12.98 -16.26 2.73
C GLU A 372 14.01 -15.14 2.78
N ILE A 373 15.20 -15.44 3.29
CA ILE A 373 16.33 -14.52 3.31
C ILE A 373 17.52 -15.21 2.65
N ALA A 374 18.09 -14.57 1.64
CA ALA A 374 19.18 -15.13 0.85
C ALA A 374 20.15 -14.04 0.33
N GLY A 375 21.29 -14.47 -0.21
CA GLY A 375 22.21 -13.58 -0.93
C GLY A 375 21.60 -13.06 -2.23
N ASN A 376 22.02 -11.86 -2.63
CA ASN A 376 21.78 -11.35 -3.98
C ASN A 376 22.29 -12.37 -4.99
N ARG A 377 21.46 -12.71 -5.98
CA ARG A 377 21.86 -13.52 -7.13
C ARG A 377 21.92 -12.64 -8.36
#